data_AF-A0A450ZH10-F1
#
_entry.id   AF-A0A450ZH10-F1
#
_cell.length_a   1.000
_cell.length_b   1.000
_cell.length_c   1.000
_cell.angle_alpha   90.00
_cell.angle_beta   90.00
_cell.angle_gamma   90.00
#
_symmetry.space_group_name_H-M   'P 1'
#
loop_
_entity.id
_entity.type
_entity.pdbx_description
1 polymer ?
#
loop_
_entity_poly.entity_id
_entity_poly.type
_entity_poly.pdbx_seq_one_letter_code
_entity_poly.pdbx_strand_id
1 'polypeptide(L)'
;MIEPTQGNLLEADVEALVNTVNCVGVMGKGIALQFKQAFPENFTRYAKVCKEGRMRVGRVLVFKTGGMINPKYLINFPTKRHWKGKSKIEDTKPGWWI
;
A
#
# COMPACT_ATOMS: atom_id res chain seq x y z
N MET A 1 -5.33 -1.40 20.98
CA MET A 1 -6.43 -2.37 20.84
C MET A 1 -6.38 -2.91 19.42
N ILE A 2 -6.60 -4.21 19.20
CA ILE A 2 -6.66 -4.81 17.86
C ILE A 2 -8.06 -5.41 17.72
N GLU A 3 -8.78 -4.97 16.69
CA GLU A 3 -10.16 -5.36 16.47
C GLU A 3 -10.31 -5.98 15.07
N PRO A 4 -10.73 -7.24 14.96
CA PRO A 4 -11.19 -7.80 13.70
C PRO A 4 -12.46 -7.07 13.26
N THR A 5 -12.47 -6.53 12.05
CA THR A 5 -13.63 -5.83 11.48
C THR A 5 -13.93 -6.34 10.07
N GLN A 6 -15.15 -6.11 9.61
CA GLN A 6 -15.62 -6.47 8.28
C GLN A 6 -16.26 -5.24 7.62
N GLY A 7 -15.90 -4.99 6.36
CA GLY A 7 -16.40 -3.84 5.60
C GLY A 7 -15.49 -3.47 4.44
N ASN A 8 -15.69 -2.28 3.88
CA ASN A 8 -14.80 -1.72 2.87
C ASN A 8 -13.64 -0.99 3.55
N LEU A 9 -12.41 -1.49 3.34
CA LEU A 9 -11.20 -0.87 3.90
C LEU A 9 -11.06 0.62 3.54
N LEU A 10 -11.52 1.02 2.36
CA LEU A 10 -11.39 2.41 1.89
C LEU A 10 -12.33 3.40 2.60
N GLU A 11 -13.36 2.90 3.28
CA GLU A 11 -14.36 3.72 4.00
C GLU A 11 -14.08 3.79 5.50
N ALA A 12 -13.02 3.11 5.98
CA ALA A 12 -12.66 3.14 7.39
C ALA A 12 -12.23 4.55 7.81
N ASP A 13 -12.86 5.08 8.86
CA ASP A 13 -12.49 6.37 9.46
C ASP A 13 -11.24 6.21 10.35
N VAL A 14 -10.10 6.11 9.70
CA VAL A 14 -8.78 5.94 10.34
C VAL A 14 -7.75 6.87 9.71
N GLU A 15 -6.77 7.27 10.50
CA GLU A 15 -5.73 8.20 10.03
C GLU A 15 -4.88 7.65 8.89
N ALA A 16 -4.69 6.33 8.85
CA ALA A 16 -3.85 5.67 7.87
C ALA A 16 -4.49 4.40 7.31
N LEU A 17 -4.44 4.24 5.99
CA LEU A 17 -4.82 3.01 5.31
C LEU A 17 -3.59 2.28 4.77
N VAL A 18 -3.55 0.96 4.93
CA VAL A 18 -2.46 0.12 4.42
C VAL A 18 -2.87 -0.53 3.09
N ASN A 19 -2.12 -0.22 2.04
CA ASN A 19 -2.26 -0.83 0.72
C ASN A 19 -1.18 -1.89 0.51
N THR A 20 -1.56 -3.11 0.17
CA THR A 20 -0.59 -4.16 -0.19
C THR A 20 -0.16 -4.02 -1.64
N VAL A 21 1.14 -3.83 -1.87
CA VAL A 21 1.69 -3.54 -3.21
C VAL A 21 2.79 -4.51 -3.60
N ASN A 22 3.20 -4.46 -4.88
CA ASN A 22 4.41 -5.11 -5.36
C ASN A 22 5.55 -4.08 -5.53
N CYS A 23 6.72 -4.55 -5.93
CA CYS A 23 7.86 -3.66 -6.17
C CYS A 23 7.99 -3.18 -7.63
N VAL A 24 7.09 -3.60 -8.54
CA VAL A 24 7.18 -3.35 -9.99
C VAL A 24 6.15 -2.36 -10.53
N GLY A 25 5.45 -1.62 -9.66
CA GLY A 25 4.62 -0.48 -10.09
C GLY A 25 3.23 -0.85 -10.60
N VAL A 26 2.76 -2.08 -10.38
CA VAL A 26 1.45 -2.53 -10.89
C VAL A 26 0.39 -2.56 -9.78
N MET A 27 -0.79 -1.99 -10.02
CA MET A 27 -1.98 -2.10 -9.18
C MET A 27 -3.17 -2.52 -10.03
N GLY A 28 -3.23 -3.81 -10.41
CA GLY A 28 -4.11 -4.29 -11.48
C GLY A 28 -5.32 -5.13 -11.03
N LYS A 29 -5.41 -5.51 -9.75
CA LYS A 29 -6.53 -6.31 -9.22
C LYS A 29 -6.66 -6.18 -7.71
N GLY A 30 -7.80 -6.63 -7.18
CA GLY A 30 -8.08 -6.68 -5.74
C GLY A 30 -8.00 -5.30 -5.09
N ILE A 31 -7.61 -5.27 -3.82
CA ILE A 31 -7.53 -4.03 -3.03
C ILE A 31 -6.61 -2.99 -3.66
N ALA A 32 -5.48 -3.39 -4.24
CA ALA A 32 -4.55 -2.45 -4.88
C ALA A 32 -5.20 -1.69 -6.05
N LEU A 33 -6.06 -2.34 -6.84
CA LEU A 33 -6.79 -1.66 -7.91
C LEU A 33 -7.77 -0.61 -7.35
N GLN A 34 -8.47 -0.94 -6.25
CA GLN A 34 -9.36 -0.01 -5.59
C GLN A 34 -8.59 1.21 -5.04
N PHE A 35 -7.42 1.02 -4.42
CA PHE A 35 -6.53 2.12 -4.02
C PHE A 35 -6.08 2.98 -5.21
N LYS A 36 -5.77 2.37 -6.36
CA LYS A 36 -5.39 3.12 -7.57
C LYS A 36 -6.53 4.00 -8.07
N GLN A 37 -7.76 3.51 -8.01
CA GLN A 37 -8.96 4.24 -8.44
C GLN A 37 -9.31 5.36 -7.46
N ALA A 38 -9.26 5.09 -6.17
CA ALA A 38 -9.61 6.06 -5.12
C ALA A 38 -8.52 7.13 -4.91
N PHE A 39 -7.24 6.78 -5.09
CA PHE A 39 -6.10 7.66 -4.80
C PHE A 39 -5.10 7.68 -5.98
N PRO A 40 -5.45 8.31 -7.12
CA PRO A 40 -4.62 8.30 -8.33
C PRO A 40 -3.24 8.96 -8.12
N GLU A 41 -3.14 9.99 -7.28
CA GLU A 41 -1.86 10.65 -6.97
C GLU A 41 -0.90 9.74 -6.19
N ASN A 42 -1.44 8.97 -5.25
CA ASN A 42 -0.68 7.93 -4.55
C ASN A 42 -0.12 6.90 -5.55
N PHE A 43 -0.94 6.46 -6.51
CA PHE A 43 -0.48 5.54 -7.54
C PHE A 43 0.64 6.16 -8.40
N THR A 44 0.50 7.41 -8.82
CA THR A 44 1.54 8.13 -9.58
C THR A 44 2.86 8.18 -8.82
N ARG A 45 2.81 8.53 -7.52
CA ARG A 45 4.01 8.55 -6.67
C ARG A 45 4.61 7.15 -6.53
N TYR A 46 3.80 6.14 -6.24
CA TYR A 46 4.23 4.75 -6.13
C TYR A 46 4.89 4.24 -7.42
N ALA A 47 4.27 4.43 -8.58
CA ALA A 47 4.78 3.98 -9.87
C ALA A 47 6.13 4.63 -10.19
N LYS A 48 6.31 5.92 -9.87
CA LYS A 48 7.60 6.61 -9.99
C LYS A 48 8.69 5.96 -9.12
N VAL A 49 8.39 5.69 -7.84
CA VAL A 49 9.35 5.06 -6.92
C VAL A 49 9.72 3.64 -7.36
N CYS A 50 8.77 2.88 -7.91
CA CYS A 50 9.05 1.58 -8.52
C CYS A 50 9.93 1.69 -9.77
N LYS A 51 9.65 2.65 -10.66
CA LYS A 51 10.46 2.89 -11.87
C LYS A 51 11.90 3.26 -11.54
N GLU A 52 12.12 3.99 -10.44
CA GLU A 52 13.44 4.33 -9.92
C GLU A 52 14.16 3.15 -9.21
N GLY A 53 13.53 1.97 -9.13
CA GLY A 53 14.11 0.79 -8.46
C GLY A 53 14.23 0.92 -6.94
N ARG A 54 13.54 1.91 -6.34
CA ARG A 54 13.66 2.23 -4.90
C ARG A 54 12.67 1.46 -4.03
N MET A 55 11.65 0.84 -4.63
CA MET A 55 10.69 -0.01 -3.92
C MET A 55 11.31 -1.37 -3.62
N ARG A 56 11.32 -1.78 -2.35
CA ARG A 56 11.85 -3.07 -1.89
C ARG A 56 10.95 -3.64 -0.81
N VAL A 57 10.81 -4.96 -0.78
CA VAL A 57 10.13 -5.67 0.31
C VAL A 57 10.73 -5.24 1.66
N GLY A 58 9.87 -5.00 2.66
CA GLY A 58 10.26 -4.48 3.96
C GLY A 58 10.43 -2.95 4.04
N ARG A 59 10.45 -2.23 2.91
CA ARG A 59 10.52 -0.76 2.91
C ARG A 59 9.17 -0.16 2.54
N VAL A 60 8.49 0.40 3.52
CA VAL A 60 7.19 1.06 3.31
C VAL A 60 7.34 2.36 2.53
N LEU A 61 6.36 2.64 1.67
CA LEU A 61 6.21 3.94 1.01
C LEU A 61 4.96 4.63 1.54
N VAL A 62 5.17 5.67 2.34
CA VAL A 62 4.08 6.51 2.89
C VAL A 62 3.77 7.65 1.93
N PHE A 63 2.48 7.87 1.67
CA PHE A 63 1.95 9.00 0.92
C PHE A 63 1.03 9.82 1.83
N LYS A 64 1.23 11.14 1.87
CA LYS A 64 0.35 12.06 2.60
C LYS A 64 -0.75 12.51 1.64
N THR A 65 -2.01 12.38 2.04
CA THR A 65 -3.16 12.77 1.19
C THR A 65 -3.37 14.29 1.15
N GLY A 66 -2.86 15.02 2.16
CA GLY A 66 -3.05 16.46 2.27
C GLY A 66 -4.47 16.88 2.70
N GLY A 67 -5.36 15.92 2.93
CA GLY A 67 -6.72 16.18 3.39
C GLY A 67 -6.79 16.59 4.85
N MET A 68 -7.79 17.42 5.19
CA MET A 68 -8.14 17.73 6.58
C MET A 68 -8.92 16.59 7.25
N ILE A 69 -9.55 15.72 6.45
CA ILE A 69 -10.28 14.53 6.89
C ILE A 69 -9.47 13.26 6.61
N ASN A 70 -9.84 12.17 7.29
CA ASN A 70 -9.24 10.86 7.08
C ASN A 70 -9.53 10.30 5.67
N PRO A 71 -8.63 9.46 5.12
CA PRO A 71 -7.31 9.13 5.67
C PRO A 71 -6.27 10.21 5.38
N LYS A 72 -5.39 10.50 6.35
CA LYS A 72 -4.26 11.43 6.18
C LYS A 72 -3.05 10.78 5.52
N TYR A 73 -2.93 9.46 5.66
CA TYR A 73 -1.82 8.67 5.17
C TYR A 73 -2.27 7.43 4.40
N LEU A 74 -1.55 7.13 3.33
CA LEU A 74 -1.63 5.85 2.62
C LEU A 74 -0.27 5.17 2.72
N ILE A 75 -0.25 3.97 3.31
CA ILE A 75 0.96 3.18 3.53
C ILE A 75 1.00 2.07 2.49
N ASN A 76 1.83 2.25 1.46
CA ASN A 76 2.04 1.21 0.46
C ASN A 76 3.07 0.21 0.99
N PHE A 77 2.58 -0.93 1.46
CA PHE A 77 3.36 -2.00 2.06
C PHE A 77 3.73 -3.06 1.00
N PRO A 78 5.01 -3.19 0.60
CA PRO A 78 5.42 -4.13 -0.43
C PRO A 78 5.47 -5.56 0.11
N THR A 79 4.48 -6.38 -0.26
CA THR A 79 4.40 -7.81 0.12
C THR A 79 4.90 -8.75 -0.97
N LYS A 80 5.20 -8.23 -2.17
CA LYS A 80 5.63 -9.02 -3.33
C LYS A 80 6.74 -8.33 -4.11
N ARG A 81 7.72 -9.11 -4.56
CA ARG A 81 8.75 -8.63 -5.51
C ARG A 81 8.19 -8.39 -6.91
N HIS A 82 7.35 -9.31 -7.39
CA HIS A 82 6.68 -9.22 -8.69
C HIS A 82 5.19 -9.57 -8.56
N TRP A 83 4.31 -8.92 -9.33
CA TRP A 83 2.85 -9.11 -9.20
C TRP A 83 2.37 -10.52 -9.60
N LYS A 84 3.08 -11.19 -10.52
CA LYS A 84 2.86 -12.61 -10.87
C LYS A 84 3.35 -13.61 -9.80
N GLY A 85 4.12 -13.16 -8.81
CA GLY A 85 4.60 -14.01 -7.72
C GLY A 85 3.53 -14.26 -6.65
N LYS A 86 3.59 -15.43 -5.99
CA LYS A 86 2.89 -15.66 -4.72
C LYS A 86 3.56 -14.81 -3.63
N SER A 87 2.79 -14.29 -2.67
CA SER A 87 3.37 -13.66 -1.48
C SER A 87 4.07 -14.73 -0.65
N LYS A 88 5.30 -14.45 -0.18
CA LYS A 88 5.99 -15.33 0.78
C LYS A 88 5.88 -14.72 2.17
N ILE A 89 5.75 -15.55 3.20
CA ILE A 89 5.70 -15.08 4.60
C ILE A 89 7.00 -14.36 5.01
N GLU A 90 8.11 -14.71 4.36
CA GLU A 90 9.41 -14.03 4.50
C GLU A 90 9.35 -12.57 4.01
N ASP A 91 8.46 -12.24 3.09
CA ASP A 91 8.32 -10.88 2.56
C ASP A 91 7.47 -9.98 3.48
N THR A 92 6.72 -10.55 4.43
CA THR A 92 5.94 -9.74 5.39
C THR A 92 6.74 -9.38 6.63
N LYS A 93 7.61 -10.26 7.14
CA LYS A 93 8.39 -10.05 8.39
C LYS A 93 9.29 -8.80 8.46
N PRO A 94 9.95 -8.32 7.39
CA PRO A 94 10.92 -7.22 7.51
C PRO A 94 10.28 -5.84 7.71
N GLY A 95 8.98 -5.68 7.44
CA GLY A 95 8.28 -4.39 7.55
C GLY A 95 7.52 -4.16 8.86
N TRP A 96 7.64 -5.07 9.85
CA TRP A 96 6.98 -4.94 11.16
C TRP A 96 7.76 -4.06 12.14
N TRP A 97 8.94 -3.57 11.75
CA TRP A 97 9.76 -2.67 12.55
C TRP A 97 9.58 -1.23 12.07
N ILE A 98 8.38 -0.69 12.30
CA ILE A 98 8.10 0.74 12.32
C ILE A 98 7.48 1.08 13.68
#